data_AF-A0A967D2B3-F1
#
_entry.id   AF-A0A967D2B3-F1
#
_cell.length_a   1.000
_cell.length_b   1.000
_cell.length_c   1.000
_cell.angle_alpha   90.00
_cell.angle_beta   90.00
_cell.angle_gamma   90.00
#
_symmetry.space_group_name_H-M   'P 1'
#
loop_
_entity.id
_entity.type
_entity.pdbx_description
1 polymer ?
#
loop_
_entity_poly.entity_id
_entity_poly.type
_entity_poly.pdbx_seq_one_letter_code
_entity_poly.pdbx_strand_id
1 'polypeptide(L)'
;SLITVSVRSDWIGEQSLEEAVRQQARQWFGEAVLSWRHLTTIDVPRSLPEETPEARGRRPASSLGDGLFLCGDHLTTSSINGALKSGRLCGEAVLAAG
;
A
#
# COMPACT_ATOMS: atom_id res chain seq x y z
N SER A 1 22.32 8.04 4.26
CA SER A 1 20.94 7.61 4.55
C SER A 1 20.35 6.91 3.33
N LEU A 2 19.47 5.94 3.54
CA LEU A 2 18.64 5.38 2.47
C LEU A 2 17.27 6.08 2.51
N ILE A 3 16.79 6.55 1.37
CA ILE A 3 15.48 7.18 1.21
C ILE A 3 14.68 6.31 0.25
N THR A 4 13.46 5.95 0.65
CA THR A 4 12.49 5.26 -0.20
C THR A 4 11.30 6.16 -0.41
N VAL A 5 10.75 6.14 -1.62
CA VAL A 5 9.63 6.98 -2.03
C VAL A 5 8.63 6.09 -2.75
N SER A 6 7.38 6.12 -2.31
CA SER A 6 6.28 5.44 -2.99
C SER A 6 5.59 6.43 -3.90
N VAL A 7 5.54 6.12 -5.19
CA VAL A 7 4.82 6.93 -6.18
C VAL A 7 3.58 6.16 -6.62
N ARG A 8 2.45 6.87 -6.77
CA ARG A 8 1.24 6.24 -7.30
C ARG A 8 1.41 5.92 -8.78
N SER A 9 0.82 4.81 -9.21
CA SER A 9 0.94 4.33 -10.59
C SER A 9 0.23 5.20 -11.62
N ASP A 10 -0.63 6.13 -11.19
CA ASP A 10 -1.32 7.09 -12.04
C ASP A 10 -0.57 8.43 -12.18
N TRP A 11 0.70 8.49 -11.77
CA TRP A 11 1.54 9.64 -12.02
C TRP A 11 1.77 9.83 -13.53
N ILE A 12 1.58 11.06 -14.00
CA ILE A 12 1.80 11.49 -15.38
C ILE A 12 2.65 12.76 -15.33
N GLY A 13 3.76 12.77 -16.07
CA GLY A 13 4.66 13.92 -16.15
C GLY A 13 5.50 13.88 -17.42
N GLU A 14 6.04 15.04 -17.80
CA GLU A 14 6.90 15.17 -18.98
C GLU A 14 8.36 14.78 -18.70
N GLN A 15 8.81 14.94 -17.44
CA GLN A 15 10.14 14.53 -16.99
C GLN A 15 10.20 13.03 -16.71
N SER A 16 11.40 12.50 -16.49
CA SER A 16 11.53 11.16 -15.93
C SER A 16 11.00 11.11 -14.48
N LEU A 17 10.49 9.95 -14.06
CA LEU A 17 10.03 9.73 -12.68
C LEU A 17 11.10 10.10 -11.64
N GLU A 18 12.37 9.75 -11.91
CA GLU A 18 13.49 10.05 -11.01
C GLU A 18 13.70 11.57 -10.86
N GLU A 19 13.67 12.32 -11.96
CA GLU A 19 13.84 13.78 -11.92
C GLU A 19 12.69 14.44 -11.15
N ALA A 20 11.45 14.03 -11.41
CA ALA A 20 10.28 14.56 -10.72
C ALA A 20 10.35 14.31 -9.20
N VAL A 21 10.74 13.10 -8.79
CA VAL A 21 10.96 12.74 -7.39
C VAL A 21 12.06 13.60 -6.76
N ARG A 22 13.19 13.81 -7.45
CA ARG A 22 14.28 14.66 -6.94
C ARG A 22 13.85 16.12 -6.78
N GLN A 23 13.12 16.67 -7.75
CA GLN A 23 12.64 18.05 -7.69
C GLN A 23 11.71 18.26 -6.49
N GLN A 24 10.78 17.32 -6.25
CA GLN A 24 9.91 17.40 -5.08
C GLN A 24 10.68 17.19 -3.77
N ALA A 25 11.55 16.18 -3.71
CA ALA A 25 12.33 15.87 -2.52
C ALA A 25 13.27 17.01 -2.09
N ARG A 26 13.78 17.80 -3.04
CA ARG A 26 14.60 19.00 -2.75
C ARG A 26 13.87 20.00 -1.85
N GLN A 27 12.54 20.08 -1.91
CA GLN A 27 11.75 20.95 -1.04
C GLN A 27 11.78 20.52 0.43
N TRP A 28 12.03 19.23 0.71
CA TRP A 28 12.09 18.69 2.08
C TRP A 28 13.51 18.50 2.58
N PHE A 29 14.43 18.10 1.71
CA PHE A 29 15.80 17.70 2.07
C PHE A 29 16.89 18.66 1.56
N GLY A 30 16.52 19.71 0.83
CA GLY A 30 17.44 20.73 0.30
C GLY A 30 18.32 20.25 -0.87
N GLU A 31 19.37 21.02 -1.17
CA GLU A 31 20.25 20.79 -2.33
C GLU A 31 20.98 19.45 -2.33
N ALA A 32 21.14 18.82 -1.16
CA ALA A 32 21.78 17.51 -1.05
C ALA A 32 21.10 16.43 -1.89
N VAL A 33 19.83 16.60 -2.25
CA VAL A 33 19.09 15.69 -3.15
C VAL A 33 19.74 15.56 -4.53
N LEU A 34 20.39 16.61 -5.01
CA LEU A 34 21.04 16.60 -6.32
C LEU A 34 22.24 15.65 -6.37
N SER A 35 22.87 15.34 -5.23
CA SER A 35 23.98 14.39 -5.15
C SER A 35 23.54 12.96 -4.83
N TRP A 36 22.24 12.73 -4.62
CA TRP A 36 21.75 11.38 -4.34
C TRP A 36 22.05 10.44 -5.51
N ARG A 37 22.39 9.20 -5.19
CA ARG A 37 22.54 8.14 -6.18
C ARG A 37 21.27 7.31 -6.19
N HIS A 38 20.58 7.29 -7.33
CA HIS A 38 19.45 6.39 -7.51
C HIS A 38 19.96 4.93 -7.51
N LEU A 39 19.26 4.06 -6.78
CA LEU A 39 19.63 2.65 -6.64
C LEU A 39 18.74 1.76 -7.50
N THR A 40 17.42 1.94 -7.42
CA THR A 40 16.45 1.14 -8.16
C THR A 40 15.07 1.77 -8.12
N THR A 41 14.32 1.56 -9.20
CA THR A 41 12.86 1.72 -9.27
C THR A 41 12.26 0.33 -9.38
N ILE A 42 11.23 0.04 -8.60
CA ILE A 42 10.54 -1.26 -8.62
C ILE A 42 9.06 -0.98 -8.85
N ASP A 43 8.54 -1.46 -9.98
CA ASP A 43 7.12 -1.40 -10.27
C ASP A 43 6.41 -2.56 -9.59
N VAL A 44 5.51 -2.24 -8.66
CA VAL A 44 4.70 -3.22 -7.95
C VAL A 44 3.25 -3.08 -8.42
N PRO A 45 2.80 -3.89 -9.40
CA PRO A 45 1.44 -3.82 -9.89
C PRO A 45 0.45 -4.23 -8.78
N ARG A 46 -0.64 -3.46 -8.63
CA ARG A 46 -1.66 -3.69 -7.60
C ARG A 46 -1.07 -3.73 -6.17
N SER A 47 -0.15 -2.82 -5.90
CA SER A 47 0.58 -2.74 -4.62
C SER A 47 -0.29 -2.44 -3.40
N LEU A 48 -1.44 -1.80 -3.60
CA LEU A 48 -2.37 -1.45 -2.53
C LEU A 48 -3.82 -1.60 -3.00
N PRO A 49 -4.73 -2.05 -2.12
CA PRO A 49 -6.16 -1.94 -2.33
C PRO A 49 -6.61 -0.48 -2.57
N GLU A 50 -7.67 -0.32 -3.36
CA GLU A 50 -8.31 0.99 -3.57
C GLU A 50 -8.93 1.49 -2.25
N GLU A 51 -8.66 2.74 -1.87
CA GLU A 51 -9.07 3.32 -0.59
C GLU A 51 -10.10 4.47 -0.74
N THR A 52 -10.75 4.57 -1.91
CA THR A 52 -11.87 5.50 -2.13
C THR A 52 -13.02 5.20 -1.16
N PRO A 53 -13.88 6.19 -0.80
CA PRO A 53 -15.01 5.94 0.09
C PRO A 53 -15.93 4.81 -0.39
N GLU A 54 -16.19 4.73 -1.69
CA GLU A 54 -16.99 3.67 -2.31
C GLU A 54 -16.33 2.30 -2.17
N ALA A 55 -15.03 2.18 -2.46
CA ALA A 55 -14.29 0.92 -2.30
C ALA A 55 -14.24 0.44 -0.84
N ARG A 56 -14.07 1.36 0.12
CA ARG A 56 -14.12 1.05 1.56
C ARG A 56 -15.50 0.51 1.98
N GLY A 57 -16.57 1.06 1.43
CA GLY A 57 -17.94 0.58 1.69
C GLY A 57 -18.22 -0.81 1.15
N ARG A 58 -17.38 -1.33 0.23
CA ARG A 58 -17.51 -2.64 -0.41
C ARG A 58 -16.49 -3.68 0.08
N ARG A 59 -15.80 -3.42 1.19
CA ARG A 59 -14.85 -4.37 1.79
C ARG A 59 -15.55 -5.70 2.10
N PRO A 60 -14.97 -6.86 1.74
CA PRO A 60 -15.61 -8.15 1.96
C PRO A 60 -15.64 -8.52 3.45
N ALA A 61 -16.56 -9.41 3.82
CA ALA A 61 -16.57 -10.03 5.13
C ALA A 61 -15.40 -11.01 5.29
N SER A 62 -15.00 -11.30 6.54
CA SER A 62 -13.93 -12.26 6.85
C SER A 62 -14.35 -13.73 6.72
N SER A 63 -15.64 -14.04 6.61
CA SER A 63 -16.16 -15.38 6.34
C SER A 63 -16.92 -15.38 5.02
N LEU A 64 -16.67 -16.39 4.20
CA LEU A 64 -17.34 -16.61 2.92
C LEU A 64 -18.38 -17.74 3.00
N GLY A 65 -18.58 -18.34 4.18
CA GLY A 65 -19.35 -19.58 4.34
C GLY A 65 -18.53 -20.84 4.00
N ASP A 66 -19.12 -22.01 4.20
CA ASP A 66 -18.55 -23.32 3.84
C ASP A 66 -17.12 -23.58 4.35
N GLY A 67 -16.79 -23.05 5.54
CA GLY A 67 -15.45 -23.18 6.14
C GLY A 67 -14.37 -22.33 5.46
N LEU A 68 -14.75 -21.38 4.59
CA LEU A 68 -13.83 -20.46 3.93
C LEU A 68 -13.78 -19.11 4.64
N PHE A 69 -12.56 -18.66 4.90
CA PHE A 69 -12.29 -17.40 5.60
C PHE A 69 -11.28 -16.56 4.82
N LEU A 70 -11.42 -15.24 4.93
CA LEU A 70 -10.57 -14.25 4.29
C LEU A 70 -9.81 -13.41 5.33
N CYS A 71 -8.56 -13.08 5.00
CA CYS A 71 -7.78 -12.08 5.68
C CYS A 71 -6.91 -11.30 4.68
N GLY A 72 -6.54 -10.08 5.04
CA GLY A 72 -5.74 -9.17 4.24
C GLY A 72 -6.10 -7.71 4.53
N ASP A 73 -5.22 -6.79 4.16
CA ASP A 73 -5.45 -5.34 4.24
C ASP A 73 -6.70 -4.91 3.44
N HIS A 74 -7.01 -5.61 2.35
CA HIS A 74 -8.22 -5.42 1.56
C HIS A 74 -9.55 -5.71 2.27
N LEU A 75 -9.56 -6.19 3.52
CA LEU A 75 -10.76 -6.38 4.35
C LEU A 75 -11.02 -5.19 5.29
N THR A 76 -10.00 -4.36 5.54
CA THR A 76 -10.11 -3.29 6.54
C THR A 76 -9.56 -1.98 5.97
N THR A 77 -8.36 -1.59 6.38
CA THR A 77 -7.59 -0.48 5.81
C THR A 77 -6.39 -1.03 5.06
N SER A 78 -6.03 -0.40 3.94
CA SER A 78 -4.82 -0.65 3.14
C SER A 78 -3.54 -0.31 3.92
N SER A 79 -3.24 -1.12 4.94
CA SER A 79 -2.12 -0.92 5.84
C SER A 79 -1.72 -2.25 6.50
N ILE A 80 -0.48 -2.30 6.98
CA ILE A 80 0.04 -3.43 7.76
C ILE A 80 -0.84 -3.72 8.98
N ASN A 81 -1.26 -2.68 9.72
CA ASN A 81 -2.13 -2.84 10.88
C ASN A 81 -3.52 -3.37 10.49
N GLY A 82 -4.04 -2.95 9.34
CA GLY A 82 -5.28 -3.48 8.78
C GLY A 82 -5.16 -4.96 8.45
N ALA A 83 -4.08 -5.36 7.77
CA ALA A 83 -3.78 -6.76 7.50
C ALA A 83 -3.70 -7.59 8.79
N LEU A 84 -2.91 -7.15 9.77
CA LEU A 84 -2.77 -7.85 11.05
C LEU A 84 -4.11 -7.98 11.79
N LYS A 85 -4.90 -6.91 11.84
CA LYS A 85 -6.24 -6.93 12.45
C LYS A 85 -7.14 -7.95 11.76
N SER A 86 -7.18 -7.95 10.43
CA SER A 86 -8.00 -8.90 9.66
C SER A 86 -7.57 -10.35 9.89
N GLY A 87 -6.26 -10.61 10.00
CA GLY A 87 -5.71 -11.94 10.28
C GLY A 87 -6.15 -12.46 11.64
N ARG A 88 -6.11 -11.61 12.68
CA ARG A 88 -6.61 -11.98 14.00
C ARG A 88 -8.11 -12.33 13.97
N LEU A 89 -8.93 -11.48 13.34
CA LEU A 89 -10.38 -11.71 13.23
C LEU A 89 -10.71 -12.98 12.44
N CYS A 90 -9.94 -13.28 11.39
CA CYS A 90 -10.05 -14.52 10.63
C CYS A 90 -9.77 -15.74 11.52
N GLY A 91 -8.69 -15.73 12.30
CA GLY A 91 -8.38 -16.81 13.24
C GLY A 91 -9.46 -17.02 14.30
N GLU A 92 -10.00 -15.94 14.87
CA GLU A 92 -11.14 -16.00 15.79
C GLU A 92 -12.37 -16.64 15.15
N ALA A 93 -12.68 -16.30 13.89
CA ALA A 93 -13.79 -16.87 13.15
C ALA A 93 -13.62 -18.36 12.83
N VAL A 94 -12.39 -18.78 12.50
CA VAL A 94 -12.06 -20.21 12.28
C VAL A 94 -12.29 -21.01 13.56
N LEU A 95 -11.82 -20.52 14.71
CA LEU A 95 -11.99 -21.19 16.00
C LEU A 95 -13.45 -21.28 16.44
N ALA A 96 -14.29 -20.30 16.09
CA ALA A 96 -15.70 -20.29 16.43
C ALA A 96 -16.57 -21.17 15.52
N ALA A 97 -16.05 -21.56 14.34
CA ALA A 97 -16.76 -22.39 13.37
C ALA A 97 -16.50 -23.89 13.52
N GLY A 98 -15.49 -24.27 14.31
CA GLY A 98 -15.22 -25.66 14.71
C GLY A 98 -15.87 -26.00 16.04
#